data_AF-A0A3B9LWA0-F1
#
_entry.id   AF-A0A3B9LWA0-F1
#
_cell.length_a   1.000
_cell.length_b   1.000
_cell.length_c   1.000
_cell.angle_alpha   90.00
_cell.angle_beta   90.00
_cell.angle_gamma   90.00
#
_symmetry.space_group_name_H-M   'P 1'
#
loop_
_entity.id
_entity.type
_entity.pdbx_description
1 polymer ?
#
loop_
_entity_poly.entity_id
_entity_poly.type
_entity_poly.pdbx_seq_one_letter_code
_entity_poly.pdbx_strand_id
1 'polypeptide(L)'
;MDLDLSPVNVDMAPVDVDDAALSLVKFENGAVGTIEGTRFATGRKNYNRFEINGSRGSLVFDLERMNELELYIEEGPWVKRFPDEFYEQMYRLKKWNWSGTSSRRPHVAANYTTNIVYARLGPRILGELEKLNPKTPQGRRRGKHHQWLTDEVGHPQLAQHLYAVIGLMRISDNWEQFMKLLDRAYPKQDEDQLKLFI
;
A
#
# COMPACT_ATOMS: atom_id res chain seq x y z
N MET A 1 53.54 -22.08 -41.31
CA MET A 1 52.21 -22.61 -41.66
C MET A 1 51.41 -21.37 -42.01
N ASP A 2 51.34 -21.06 -43.30
CA ASP A 2 50.78 -19.78 -43.76
C ASP A 2 49.25 -19.90 -43.78
N LEU A 3 48.58 -18.98 -43.08
CA LEU A 3 47.12 -18.88 -43.07
C LEU A 3 46.67 -18.31 -44.43
N ASP A 4 45.81 -19.06 -45.12
CA ASP A 4 45.15 -18.59 -46.33
C ASP A 4 44.19 -17.44 -45.98
N LEU A 5 44.51 -16.25 -46.47
CA LEU A 5 43.74 -15.01 -46.30
C LEU A 5 42.98 -14.63 -47.58
N SER A 6 42.79 -15.57 -48.51
CA SER A 6 41.97 -15.31 -49.69
C SER A 6 40.54 -14.96 -49.27
N PRO A 7 39.91 -13.95 -49.89
CA PRO A 7 38.55 -13.56 -49.54
C PRO A 7 37.61 -14.73 -49.85
N VAL A 8 36.93 -15.22 -48.82
CA VAL A 8 35.84 -16.19 -49.00
C VAL A 8 34.75 -15.49 -49.78
N ASN A 9 34.54 -15.92 -51.02
CA ASN A 9 33.42 -15.45 -51.82
C ASN A 9 32.17 -16.17 -51.32
N VAL A 10 31.36 -15.48 -50.53
CA VAL A 10 30.10 -16.01 -50.00
C VAL A 10 29.02 -15.72 -51.03
N ASP A 11 28.45 -16.77 -51.61
CA ASP A 11 27.32 -16.64 -52.52
C ASP A 11 26.11 -16.04 -51.78
N MET A 12 25.59 -14.92 -52.29
CA MET A 12 24.41 -14.25 -51.74
C MET A 12 23.15 -15.05 -52.06
N ALA A 13 22.40 -15.44 -51.03
CA ALA A 13 21.09 -16.08 -51.17
C ALA A 13 19.95 -15.10 -50.83
N PRO A 14 18.74 -15.28 -51.40
CA PRO A 14 17.56 -14.54 -50.98
C PRO A 14 17.25 -14.76 -49.50
N VAL A 15 16.92 -13.69 -48.78
CA VAL A 15 16.46 -13.76 -47.37
C VAL A 15 14.97 -14.10 -47.37
N ASP A 16 14.60 -15.13 -46.62
CA ASP A 16 13.23 -15.67 -46.51
C ASP A 16 12.57 -15.43 -45.15
N VAL A 17 13.32 -14.90 -44.18
CA VAL A 17 12.84 -14.57 -42.83
C VAL A 17 12.37 -13.13 -42.71
N ASP A 18 11.38 -12.91 -41.84
CA ASP A 18 10.88 -11.58 -41.53
C ASP A 18 11.83 -10.79 -40.63
N ASP A 19 12.02 -9.53 -40.97
CA ASP A 19 12.92 -8.59 -40.31
C ASP A 19 12.24 -7.77 -39.20
N ALA A 20 10.92 -7.67 -39.29
CA ALA A 20 10.03 -7.08 -38.31
C ALA A 20 8.67 -7.75 -38.38
N ALA A 21 8.05 -7.96 -37.22
CA ALA A 21 6.69 -8.46 -37.09
C ALA A 21 5.92 -7.58 -36.11
N LEU A 22 4.69 -7.24 -36.48
CA LEU A 22 3.73 -6.56 -35.62
C LEU A 22 2.43 -7.34 -35.64
N SER A 23 1.90 -7.64 -34.46
CA SER A 23 0.65 -8.38 -34.30
C SER A 23 -0.27 -7.66 -33.32
N LEU A 24 -1.57 -7.63 -33.64
CA LEU A 24 -2.62 -7.31 -32.68
C LEU A 24 -3.19 -8.62 -32.14
N VAL A 25 -3.32 -8.71 -30.82
CA VAL A 25 -3.79 -9.93 -30.14
C VAL A 25 -5.00 -9.64 -29.27
N LYS A 26 -5.89 -10.63 -29.18
CA LYS A 26 -6.98 -10.68 -28.20
C LYS A 26 -6.80 -11.94 -27.35
N PHE A 27 -6.70 -11.76 -26.04
CA PHE A 27 -6.54 -12.85 -25.08
C PHE A 27 -7.90 -13.48 -24.74
N GLU A 28 -7.91 -14.74 -24.27
CA GLU A 28 -9.13 -15.45 -23.88
C GLU A 28 -9.95 -14.72 -22.80
N ASN A 29 -9.27 -13.98 -21.91
CA ASN A 29 -9.90 -13.18 -20.86
C ASN A 29 -10.48 -11.84 -21.35
N GLY A 30 -10.42 -11.56 -22.66
CA GLY A 30 -10.93 -10.34 -23.28
C GLY A 30 -9.95 -9.17 -23.33
N ALA A 31 -8.75 -9.28 -22.76
CA ALA A 31 -7.72 -8.27 -22.92
C ALA A 31 -7.27 -8.15 -24.38
N VAL A 32 -6.78 -6.98 -24.77
CA VAL A 32 -6.21 -6.70 -26.08
C VAL A 32 -4.75 -6.27 -25.91
N GLY A 33 -3.91 -6.56 -26.90
CA GLY A 33 -2.50 -6.19 -26.84
C GLY A 33 -1.85 -6.09 -28.20
N THR A 34 -0.61 -5.60 -28.19
CA THR A 34 0.29 -5.55 -29.34
C THR A 34 1.51 -6.41 -29.04
N ILE A 35 2.02 -7.11 -30.05
CA ILE A 35 3.31 -7.82 -30.00
C ILE A 35 4.14 -7.31 -31.16
N GLU A 36 5.33 -6.82 -30.85
CA GLU A 36 6.25 -6.25 -31.84
C GLU A 36 7.63 -6.89 -31.65
N GLY A 37 8.30 -7.17 -32.76
CA GLY A 37 9.65 -7.66 -32.76
C GLY A 37 10.36 -7.21 -34.03
N THR A 38 11.61 -6.78 -33.91
CA THR A 38 12.41 -6.39 -35.07
C THR A 38 13.90 -6.53 -34.77
N ARG A 39 14.68 -6.89 -35.79
CA ARG A 39 16.15 -6.82 -35.75
C ARG A 39 16.70 -5.48 -36.23
N PHE A 40 15.85 -4.57 -36.71
CA PHE A 40 16.20 -3.26 -37.26
C PHE A 40 15.90 -2.09 -36.32
N ALA A 41 15.86 -2.33 -35.01
CA ALA A 41 15.81 -1.27 -34.01
C ALA A 41 17.22 -0.72 -33.72
N THR A 42 17.79 0.05 -34.66
CA THR A 42 19.13 0.64 -34.49
C THR A 42 19.22 1.45 -33.19
N GLY A 43 20.24 1.14 -32.37
CA GLY A 43 20.45 1.75 -31.06
C GLY A 43 19.90 0.95 -29.89
N ARG A 44 19.02 -0.04 -30.13
CA ARG A 44 18.56 -0.99 -29.10
C ARG A 44 19.49 -2.19 -29.04
N LYS A 45 19.91 -2.56 -27.83
CA LYS A 45 20.77 -3.73 -27.60
C LYS A 45 19.94 -4.93 -27.20
N ASN A 46 19.04 -4.72 -26.24
CA ASN A 46 18.22 -5.78 -25.66
C ASN A 46 16.88 -5.23 -25.16
N TYR A 47 16.16 -4.50 -26.02
CA TYR A 47 14.90 -3.83 -25.68
C TYR A 47 13.71 -4.81 -25.65
N ASN A 48 13.85 -5.89 -24.90
CA ASN A 48 12.75 -6.77 -24.58
C ASN A 48 11.94 -6.11 -23.46
N ARG A 49 10.99 -5.28 -23.89
CA ARG A 49 10.07 -4.55 -23.01
C ARG A 49 8.69 -5.19 -23.05
N PHE A 50 8.10 -5.39 -21.88
CA PHE A 50 6.68 -5.73 -21.78
C PHE A 50 5.98 -4.76 -20.85
N GLU A 51 4.74 -4.45 -21.19
CA GLU A 51 3.88 -3.52 -20.47
C GLU A 51 2.52 -4.19 -20.24
N ILE A 52 2.07 -4.20 -18.99
CA ILE A 52 0.78 -4.75 -18.58
C ILE A 52 -0.01 -3.63 -17.94
N ASN A 53 -1.17 -3.32 -18.54
CA ASN A 53 -2.09 -2.31 -18.06
C ASN A 53 -3.37 -2.99 -17.54
N GLY A 54 -3.69 -2.78 -16.27
CA GLY A 54 -4.89 -3.29 -15.62
C GLY A 54 -5.76 -2.16 -15.09
N SER A 55 -6.95 -2.49 -14.57
CA SER A 55 -7.91 -1.50 -14.07
C SER A 55 -7.45 -0.76 -12.80
N ARG A 56 -6.43 -1.25 -12.08
CA ARG A 56 -5.94 -0.69 -10.80
C ARG A 56 -4.44 -0.44 -10.77
N GLY A 57 -3.79 -0.48 -11.94
CA GLY A 57 -2.34 -0.37 -12.00
C GLY A 57 -1.74 -0.73 -13.34
N SER A 58 -0.46 -0.40 -13.47
CA SER A 58 0.36 -0.69 -14.64
C SER A 58 1.73 -1.18 -14.19
N LEU A 59 2.32 -2.06 -15.00
CA LEU A 59 3.65 -2.61 -14.78
C LEU A 59 4.42 -2.65 -16.10
N VAL A 60 5.64 -2.12 -16.08
CA VAL A 60 6.57 -2.15 -17.21
C VAL A 60 7.91 -2.71 -16.76
N PHE A 61 8.48 -3.57 -17.59
CA PHE A 61 9.83 -4.08 -17.44
C PHE A 61 10.59 -3.99 -18.76
N ASP A 62 11.88 -3.68 -18.70
CA ASP A 62 12.77 -3.54 -19.85
C ASP A 62 14.14 -4.16 -19.54
N LEU A 63 14.61 -5.08 -20.39
CA LEU A 63 15.92 -5.72 -20.24
C LEU A 63 17.11 -4.76 -20.39
N GLU A 64 16.95 -3.57 -20.98
CA GLU A 64 18.00 -2.54 -20.95
C GLU A 64 18.19 -1.93 -19.54
N ARG A 65 17.19 -2.09 -18.67
CA ARG A 65 17.13 -1.63 -17.26
C ARG A 65 16.74 -2.77 -16.32
N MET A 66 17.43 -3.91 -16.44
CA MET A 66 17.09 -5.19 -15.80
C MET A 66 16.82 -5.17 -14.28
N ASN A 67 17.37 -4.19 -13.56
CA ASN A 67 17.21 -4.07 -12.11
C ASN A 67 16.10 -3.09 -11.69
N GLU A 68 15.31 -2.60 -12.64
CA GLU A 68 14.27 -1.61 -12.41
C GLU A 68 12.92 -2.15 -12.88
N LEU A 69 11.87 -1.78 -12.14
CA LEU A 69 10.49 -2.10 -12.46
C LEU A 69 9.69 -0.82 -12.34
N GLU A 70 9.01 -0.41 -13.41
CA GLU A 70 8.12 0.75 -13.36
C GLU A 70 6.74 0.25 -12.95
N LEU A 71 6.26 0.76 -11.82
CA LEU A 71 5.06 0.26 -11.16
C LEU A 71 4.15 1.43 -10.81
N TYR A 72 2.91 1.35 -11.30
CA TYR A 72 1.81 2.17 -10.84
C TYR A 72 0.78 1.27 -10.17
N ILE A 73 0.42 1.60 -8.92
CA ILE A 73 -0.66 0.94 -8.18
C ILE A 73 -1.60 2.05 -7.72
N GLU A 74 -2.88 1.94 -8.07
CA GLU A 74 -3.92 2.91 -7.69
C GLU A 74 -4.02 3.07 -6.16
N GLU A 75 -3.98 1.95 -5.42
CA GLU A 75 -4.08 1.90 -3.95
C GLU A 75 -2.73 2.11 -3.22
N GLY A 76 -1.63 2.35 -3.95
CA GLY A 76 -0.27 2.42 -3.40
C GLY A 76 0.23 1.11 -2.77
N PRO A 77 1.49 1.06 -2.27
CA PRO A 77 2.00 -0.11 -1.55
C PRO A 77 1.26 -0.29 -0.22
N TRP A 78 1.09 -1.53 0.25
CA TRP A 78 0.58 -1.79 1.60
C TRP A 78 1.51 -1.16 2.64
N VAL A 79 1.04 -0.14 3.34
CA VAL A 79 1.79 0.51 4.43
C VAL A 79 1.18 0.12 5.77
N LYS A 80 2.02 -0.34 6.69
CA LYS A 80 1.64 -0.57 8.08
C LYS A 80 1.15 0.76 8.69
N ARG A 81 -0.16 0.89 8.90
CA ARG A 81 -0.78 2.17 9.34
C ARG A 81 -0.58 2.48 10.82
N PHE A 82 -0.39 1.47 11.66
CA PHE A 82 -0.11 1.66 13.08
C PHE A 82 1.35 1.33 13.39
N PRO A 83 2.17 2.31 13.81
CA PRO A 83 3.51 2.06 14.29
C PRO A 83 3.53 1.09 15.47
N ASP A 84 4.58 0.28 15.61
CA ASP A 84 4.71 -0.62 16.76
C ASP A 84 4.78 0.15 18.08
N GLU A 85 5.45 1.30 18.06
CA GLU A 85 5.59 2.20 19.21
C GLU A 85 4.25 2.55 19.86
N PHE A 86 3.18 2.77 19.08
CA PHE A 86 1.85 3.03 19.64
C PHE A 86 1.41 1.94 20.62
N TYR A 87 1.68 0.68 20.27
CA TYR A 87 1.32 -0.45 21.11
C TYR A 87 2.34 -0.72 22.20
N GLU A 88 3.63 -0.49 21.95
CA GLU A 88 4.66 -0.54 22.99
C GLU A 88 4.35 0.44 24.13
N GLN A 89 3.98 1.67 23.77
CA GLN A 89 3.57 2.69 24.73
C GLN A 89 2.27 2.31 25.45
N MET A 90 1.28 1.77 24.74
CA MET A 90 0.07 1.25 25.38
C MET A 90 0.40 0.16 26.41
N TYR A 91 1.27 -0.80 26.07
CA TYR A 91 1.69 -1.86 26.97
C TYR A 91 2.45 -1.33 28.17
N ARG A 92 3.38 -0.38 27.96
CA ARG A 92 4.12 0.31 29.02
C ARG A 92 3.15 0.96 30.02
N LEU A 93 2.22 1.78 29.54
CA LEU A 93 1.27 2.51 30.38
C LEU A 93 0.26 1.58 31.09
N LYS A 94 -0.07 0.44 30.47
CA LYS A 94 -0.94 -0.59 31.04
C LYS A 94 -0.21 -1.60 31.93
N LYS A 95 1.12 -1.53 32.02
CA LYS A 95 1.99 -2.48 32.73
C LYS A 95 1.80 -3.93 32.24
N TRP A 96 1.69 -4.10 30.92
CA TRP A 96 1.62 -5.41 30.27
C TRP A 96 2.98 -5.85 29.75
N ASN A 97 3.20 -7.17 29.68
CA ASN A 97 4.45 -7.73 29.14
C ASN A 97 4.48 -7.61 27.61
N TRP A 98 5.45 -6.87 27.08
CA TRP A 98 5.69 -6.79 25.64
C TRP A 98 6.66 -7.89 25.20
N SER A 99 6.27 -8.69 24.20
CA SER A 99 7.08 -9.81 23.70
C SER A 99 7.76 -9.52 22.36
N GLY A 100 7.97 -8.23 22.01
CA GLY A 100 8.61 -7.83 20.75
C GLY A 100 7.75 -8.01 19.49
N THR A 101 6.52 -8.52 19.61
CA THR A 101 5.60 -8.65 18.48
C THR A 101 4.18 -8.31 18.86
N SER A 102 3.56 -7.50 18.01
CA SER A 102 2.15 -7.09 18.04
C SER A 102 1.11 -8.23 18.02
N SER A 103 1.48 -9.49 17.78
CA SER A 103 0.54 -10.55 17.38
C SER A 103 -0.29 -11.13 18.52
N ARG A 104 0.17 -11.02 19.78
CA ARG A 104 -0.51 -11.58 20.97
C ARG A 104 -1.11 -10.50 21.86
N ARG A 105 -1.94 -9.63 21.27
CA ARG A 105 -2.59 -8.53 22.01
C ARG A 105 -3.75 -9.02 22.86
N PRO A 106 -3.88 -8.55 24.12
CA PRO A 106 -5.11 -8.70 24.88
C PRO A 106 -6.29 -8.19 24.07
N HIS A 107 -7.44 -8.89 24.10
CA HIS A 107 -8.64 -8.48 23.37
C HIS A 107 -9.06 -7.04 23.69
N VAL A 108 -8.85 -6.61 24.93
CA VAL A 108 -9.11 -5.23 25.40
C VAL A 108 -8.29 -4.16 24.69
N ALA A 109 -7.14 -4.48 24.08
CA ALA A 109 -6.33 -3.53 23.32
C ALA A 109 -7.07 -3.00 22.08
N ALA A 110 -7.95 -3.80 21.49
CA ALA A 110 -8.81 -3.35 20.40
C ALA A 110 -9.77 -2.24 20.87
N ASN A 111 -10.39 -2.42 22.04
CA ASN A 111 -11.29 -1.41 22.62
C ASN A 111 -10.55 -0.11 22.96
N TYR A 112 -9.32 -0.20 23.49
CA TYR A 112 -8.49 0.98 23.71
C TYR A 112 -8.12 1.68 22.41
N THR A 113 -7.76 0.93 21.38
CA THR A 113 -7.46 1.50 20.06
C THR A 113 -8.68 2.23 19.49
N THR A 114 -9.88 1.66 19.60
CA THR A 114 -11.12 2.32 19.19
C THR A 114 -11.36 3.63 19.95
N ASN A 115 -11.19 3.62 21.28
CA ASN A 115 -11.41 4.81 22.10
C ASN A 115 -10.36 5.92 21.86
N ILE A 116 -9.09 5.56 21.75
CA ILE A 116 -7.97 6.50 21.70
C ILE A 116 -7.76 7.06 20.30
N VAL A 117 -8.09 6.27 19.28
CA VAL A 117 -7.86 6.64 17.88
C VAL A 117 -9.18 6.97 17.21
N TYR A 118 -9.97 5.95 16.84
CA TYR A 118 -11.11 6.14 15.95
C TYR A 118 -12.22 7.03 16.53
N ALA A 119 -12.50 6.96 17.84
CA ALA A 119 -13.49 7.81 18.50
C ALA A 119 -13.10 9.31 18.56
N ARG A 120 -11.88 9.66 18.14
CA ARG A 120 -11.30 11.01 18.23
C ARG A 120 -10.83 11.57 16.89
N LEU A 121 -10.95 10.80 15.80
CA LEU A 121 -10.49 11.22 14.46
C LEU A 121 -11.34 12.34 13.86
N GLY A 122 -12.63 12.35 14.15
CA GLY A 122 -13.54 13.37 13.65
C GLY A 122 -15.00 13.06 13.96
N PRO A 123 -15.90 14.05 13.84
CA PRO A 123 -17.33 13.86 14.01
C PRO A 123 -17.84 12.74 13.12
N ARG A 124 -18.61 11.81 13.69
CA ARG A 124 -19.27 10.69 12.98
C ARG A 124 -18.35 9.65 12.32
N ILE A 125 -17.04 9.88 12.26
CA ILE A 125 -16.08 8.97 11.59
C ILE A 125 -16.15 7.55 12.15
N LEU A 126 -16.17 7.39 13.47
CA LEU A 126 -16.28 6.05 14.08
C LEU A 126 -17.61 5.37 13.68
N GLY A 127 -18.74 6.07 13.76
CA GLY A 127 -20.05 5.51 13.38
C GLY A 127 -20.09 5.05 11.92
N GLU A 128 -19.54 5.84 10.99
CA GLU A 128 -19.45 5.45 9.58
C GLU A 128 -18.51 4.25 9.37
N LEU A 129 -17.36 4.22 10.05
CA LEU A 129 -16.44 3.07 10.02
C LEU A 129 -17.08 1.79 10.57
N GLU A 130 -17.98 1.90 11.55
CA GLU A 130 -18.72 0.76 12.10
C GLU A 130 -19.78 0.23 11.13
N LYS A 131 -20.42 1.11 10.36
CA LYS A 131 -21.35 0.72 9.28
C LYS A 131 -20.62 0.04 8.13
N LEU A 132 -19.47 0.57 7.72
CA LEU A 132 -18.66 0.03 6.61
C LEU A 132 -17.95 -1.28 6.96
N ASN A 133 -17.60 -1.48 8.24
CA ASN A 133 -16.94 -2.69 8.73
C ASN A 133 -17.72 -3.28 9.92
N PRO A 134 -18.94 -3.78 9.74
CA PRO A 134 -19.79 -4.24 10.84
C PRO A 134 -19.24 -5.49 11.51
N LYS A 135 -19.65 -5.71 12.76
CA LYS A 135 -19.36 -6.97 13.46
C LYS A 135 -20.26 -8.07 12.89
N THR A 136 -19.69 -9.26 12.71
CA THR A 136 -20.45 -10.48 12.41
C THR A 136 -21.28 -10.90 13.63
N PRO A 137 -22.24 -11.84 13.49
CA PRO A 137 -22.98 -12.38 14.63
C PRO A 137 -22.09 -12.94 15.75
N GLN A 138 -20.88 -13.38 15.41
CA GLN A 138 -19.86 -13.88 16.35
C GLN A 138 -19.00 -12.75 16.96
N GLY A 139 -19.35 -11.49 16.75
CA GLY A 139 -18.68 -10.31 17.31
C GLY A 139 -17.36 -9.92 16.64
N ARG A 140 -16.96 -10.58 15.55
CA ARG A 140 -15.70 -10.31 14.83
C ARG A 140 -15.92 -9.35 13.68
N ARG A 141 -14.93 -8.53 13.32
CA ARG A 141 -14.98 -7.69 12.10
C ARG A 141 -14.22 -8.38 10.96
N ARG A 142 -14.61 -8.12 9.71
CA ARG A 142 -13.94 -8.70 8.52
C ARG A 142 -12.53 -8.14 8.31
N GLY A 143 -12.31 -6.88 8.69
CA GLY A 143 -11.01 -6.23 8.60
C GLY A 143 -10.78 -5.19 9.70
N LYS A 144 -9.74 -4.36 9.55
CA LYS A 144 -9.38 -3.28 10.48
C LYS A 144 -9.93 -1.95 9.96
N HIS A 145 -10.53 -1.12 10.83
CA HIS A 145 -11.19 0.13 10.41
C HIS A 145 -10.36 1.05 9.49
N HIS A 146 -9.04 1.16 9.71
CA HIS A 146 -8.18 1.97 8.84
C HIS A 146 -8.17 1.54 7.35
N GLN A 147 -8.60 0.32 7.02
CA GLN A 147 -8.71 -0.15 5.63
C GLN A 147 -9.87 0.50 4.86
N TRP A 148 -10.78 1.21 5.54
CA TRP A 148 -11.91 1.93 4.94
C TRP A 148 -11.71 3.44 4.91
N LEU A 149 -10.54 3.94 5.30
CA LEU A 149 -10.19 5.35 5.20
C LEU A 149 -9.64 5.65 3.80
N THR A 150 -9.83 6.88 3.31
CA THR A 150 -9.29 7.32 2.02
C THR A 150 -7.80 7.61 2.09
N ASP A 151 -7.06 7.37 1.02
CA ASP A 151 -5.61 7.61 0.98
C ASP A 151 -5.27 9.11 1.01
N GLU A 152 -6.09 9.97 0.39
CA GLU A 152 -5.82 11.41 0.29
C GLU A 152 -6.05 12.17 1.60
N VAL A 153 -7.03 11.75 2.41
CA VAL A 153 -7.46 12.51 3.60
C VAL A 153 -7.48 11.64 4.85
N GLY A 154 -8.14 10.48 4.79
CA GLY A 154 -8.36 9.64 5.97
C GLY A 154 -7.07 9.06 6.55
N HIS A 155 -6.16 8.59 5.71
CA HIS A 155 -4.88 8.01 6.15
C HIS A 155 -3.92 9.08 6.68
N PRO A 156 -3.73 10.24 6.02
CA PRO A 156 -2.96 11.35 6.59
C PRO A 156 -3.50 11.81 7.95
N GLN A 157 -4.82 11.97 8.09
CA GLN A 157 -5.43 12.37 9.36
C GLN A 157 -5.24 11.32 10.45
N LEU A 158 -5.38 10.03 10.12
CA LEU A 158 -5.08 8.92 11.03
C LEU A 158 -3.62 8.96 11.50
N ALA A 159 -2.67 9.16 10.57
CA ALA A 159 -1.25 9.22 10.89
C ALA A 159 -0.95 10.41 11.82
N GLN A 160 -1.45 11.60 11.50
CA GLN A 160 -1.29 12.80 12.33
C GLN A 160 -1.80 12.57 13.75
N HIS A 161 -3.01 12.04 13.90
CA HIS A 161 -3.59 11.74 15.20
C HIS A 161 -2.78 10.67 15.96
N LEU A 162 -2.35 9.61 15.28
CA LEU A 162 -1.53 8.57 15.90
C LEU A 162 -0.22 9.11 16.47
N TYR A 163 0.50 9.95 15.72
CA TYR A 163 1.76 10.52 16.19
C TYR A 163 1.55 11.53 17.33
N ALA A 164 0.47 12.30 17.31
CA ALA A 164 0.10 13.16 18.44
C ALA A 164 -0.20 12.33 19.70
N VAL A 165 -0.96 11.24 19.57
CA VAL A 165 -1.26 10.31 20.66
C VAL A 165 0.01 9.65 21.19
N ILE A 166 0.92 9.19 20.32
CA ILE A 166 2.22 8.64 20.74
C ILE A 166 3.00 9.69 21.52
N GLY A 167 3.02 10.94 21.08
CA GLY A 167 3.63 12.05 21.81
C GLY A 167 3.07 12.21 23.23
N LEU A 168 1.75 12.18 23.39
CA LEU A 168 1.10 12.22 24.70
C LEU A 168 1.41 10.99 25.56
N MET A 169 1.47 9.81 24.94
CA MET A 169 1.85 8.59 25.65
C MET A 169 3.29 8.67 26.17
N ARG A 170 4.24 9.14 25.36
CA ARG A 170 5.66 9.27 25.72
C ARG A 170 5.87 10.11 26.98
N ILE A 171 5.16 11.23 27.10
CA ILE A 171 5.29 12.15 28.25
C ILE A 171 4.49 11.71 29.48
N SER A 172 3.71 10.63 29.37
CA SER A 172 2.89 10.14 30.47
C SER A 172 3.59 9.00 31.22
N ASP A 173 3.52 9.06 32.54
CA ASP A 173 4.09 8.04 33.43
C ASP A 173 3.14 6.85 33.61
N ASN A 174 1.84 7.08 33.48
CA ASN A 174 0.82 6.06 33.68
C ASN A 174 -0.44 6.31 32.82
N TRP A 175 -1.29 5.29 32.75
CA TRP A 175 -2.51 5.31 31.93
C TRP A 175 -3.49 6.44 32.28
N GLU A 176 -3.62 6.78 33.57
CA GLU A 176 -4.56 7.79 34.03
C GLU A 176 -4.13 9.20 33.57
N GLN A 177 -2.85 9.53 33.75
CA GLN A 177 -2.27 10.79 33.27
C GLN A 177 -2.40 10.90 31.74
N PHE A 178 -2.09 9.82 31.01
CA PHE A 178 -2.24 9.77 29.57
C PHE A 178 -3.68 10.07 29.13
N MET A 179 -4.67 9.39 29.74
CA MET A 179 -6.07 9.60 29.38
C MET A 179 -6.53 11.03 29.69
N LYS A 180 -6.11 11.62 30.82
CA LYS A 180 -6.41 13.03 31.14
C LYS A 180 -5.86 14.00 30.09
N LEU A 181 -4.62 13.80 29.64
CA LEU A 181 -4.01 14.62 28.60
C LEU A 181 -4.70 14.41 27.24
N LEU A 182 -5.02 13.17 26.90
CA LEU A 182 -5.71 12.82 25.66
C LEU A 182 -7.12 13.41 25.61
N ASP A 183 -7.90 13.26 26.67
CA ASP A 183 -9.26 13.79 26.74
C ASP A 183 -9.29 15.32 26.64
N ARG A 184 -8.25 15.99 27.18
CA ARG A 184 -8.10 17.44 27.08
C ARG A 184 -7.68 17.90 25.67
N ALA A 185 -6.71 17.22 25.05
CA ALA A 185 -6.17 17.63 23.75
C ALA A 185 -7.06 17.20 22.58
N TYR A 186 -7.66 16.01 22.67
CA TYR A 186 -8.44 15.36 21.63
C TYR A 186 -9.69 14.73 22.25
N PRO A 187 -10.71 15.52 22.63
CA PRO A 187 -11.95 14.98 23.18
C PRO A 187 -12.61 14.01 22.19
N LYS A 188 -13.35 13.03 22.72
CA LYS A 188 -14.15 12.15 21.88
C LYS A 188 -15.14 12.97 21.06
N GLN A 189 -15.27 12.59 19.80
CA GLN A 189 -16.18 13.23 18.88
C GLN A 189 -17.52 12.50 18.99
N ASP A 190 -18.51 13.19 19.53
CA ASP A 190 -19.88 12.66 19.61
C ASP A 190 -20.55 12.70 18.24
N GLU A 191 -21.54 11.82 18.02
CA GLU A 191 -22.35 11.85 16.80
C GLU A 191 -23.16 13.16 16.67
N ASP A 192 -23.45 13.83 17.78
CA ASP A 192 -24.35 14.99 17.86
C ASP A 192 -23.67 16.37 17.90
N GLN A 193 -22.32 16.46 17.94
CA GLN A 193 -21.63 17.76 18.11
C GLN A 193 -21.83 18.75 16.95
N LEU A 194 -22.25 18.29 15.76
CA LEU A 194 -22.63 19.18 14.65
C LEU A 194 -23.95 19.94 14.91
N LYS A 195 -24.90 19.39 15.68
CA LYS A 195 -26.19 20.04 15.97
C LYS A 195 -26.06 21.27 16.87
N LEU A 196 -24.89 21.52 17.46
CA LEU A 196 -24.64 22.74 18.24
C LEU A 196 -24.22 23.93 17.35
N PHE A 197 -23.87 23.70 16.08
CA PHE A 197 -23.28 24.70 15.19
C PHE A 197 -24.07 24.92 13.88
N ILE A 198 -25.21 24.23 13.69
CA ILE A 198 -26.17 24.45 12.60
C ILE A 198 -27.60 24.46 13.12
#